data_AF-A0AAV0KAL6-F1
#
_entry.id   AF-A0AAV0KAL6-F1
#
_cell.length_a   1.000
_cell.length_b   1.000
_cell.length_c   1.000
_cell.angle_alpha   90.00
_cell.angle_beta   90.00
_cell.angle_gamma   90.00
#
_symmetry.space_group_name_H-M   'P 1'
#
loop_
_entity.id
_entity.type
_entity.pdbx_description
1 polymer ?
#
loop_
_entity_poly.entity_id
_entity_poly.type
_entity_poly.pdbx_seq_one_letter_code
_entity_poly.pdbx_strand_id
1 'polypeptide(L)'
;MLQLPLLTNARPLFSPMAITPASAPAPSPAAATNLIGEVCKKSNIDPTLCIATLRSIPGAASAFDDIKALAELVMEAAREESKVLGEMFGEILSNKDDAKNPKFKHSLELCALDYNEAAIFFTTRGLGDVTKSLEIHSALDNSQNCDGELVKITNRGGAGLIDDSISAAVQRWKNLYAVANGVVLYAEDVFKGNPVDDGQGDDDCGPDY
;
A
#
# COMPACT_ATOMS: atom_id res chain seq x y z
N MET A 1 -6.76 -83.81 -23.00
CA MET A 1 -7.88 -83.52 -22.09
C MET A 1 -7.90 -82.02 -21.83
N LEU A 2 -9.01 -81.37 -22.23
CA LEU A 2 -9.73 -80.28 -21.53
C LEU A 2 -8.95 -79.03 -21.07
N GLN A 3 -9.42 -77.78 -21.17
CA GLN A 3 -10.50 -77.07 -21.86
C GLN A 3 -10.22 -75.56 -21.60
N LEU A 4 -10.70 -74.68 -22.49
CA LEU A 4 -10.59 -73.20 -22.49
C LEU A 4 -11.23 -72.52 -21.24
N PRO A 5 -10.96 -71.23 -20.92
CA PRO A 5 -11.65 -70.15 -21.64
C PRO A 5 -10.88 -68.84 -21.92
N LEU A 6 -11.34 -68.19 -22.99
CA LEU A 6 -11.17 -66.80 -23.36
C LEU A 6 -11.70 -65.86 -22.26
N LEU A 7 -10.97 -64.79 -21.96
CA LEU A 7 -11.55 -63.53 -21.49
C LEU A 7 -10.91 -62.37 -22.25
N THR A 8 -11.73 -61.80 -23.11
CA THR A 8 -11.63 -60.49 -23.74
C THR A 8 -11.54 -59.40 -22.67
N ASN A 9 -10.57 -58.49 -22.78
CA ASN A 9 -10.68 -57.18 -22.14
C ASN A 9 -10.33 -56.09 -23.14
N ALA A 10 -11.38 -55.45 -23.65
CA ALA A 10 -11.32 -54.24 -24.44
C ALA A 10 -10.74 -53.11 -23.57
N ARG A 11 -9.63 -52.52 -24.00
CA ARG A 11 -9.19 -51.21 -23.50
C ARG A 11 -10.09 -50.14 -24.10
N PRO A 12 -10.73 -49.26 -23.32
CA PRO A 12 -11.24 -48.02 -23.87
C PRO A 12 -10.05 -47.12 -24.22
N LEU A 13 -10.05 -46.60 -25.44
CA LEU A 13 -9.26 -45.44 -25.85
C LEU A 13 -9.79 -44.23 -25.08
N PHE A 14 -9.19 -43.91 -23.93
CA PHE A 14 -9.35 -42.57 -23.36
C PHE A 14 -8.57 -41.60 -24.25
N SER A 15 -9.30 -40.85 -25.07
CA SER A 15 -8.81 -39.60 -25.61
C SER A 15 -8.62 -38.63 -24.44
N PRO A 16 -7.45 -38.00 -24.26
CA PRO A 16 -7.37 -36.84 -23.39
C PRO A 16 -8.20 -35.74 -24.07
N MET A 17 -9.35 -35.39 -23.47
CA MET A 17 -9.96 -34.10 -23.73
C MET A 17 -8.92 -33.05 -23.33
N ALA A 18 -8.39 -32.33 -24.31
CA ALA A 18 -7.69 -31.09 -24.07
C ALA A 18 -8.70 -30.14 -23.41
N ILE A 19 -8.60 -29.99 -22.09
CA ILE A 19 -9.17 -28.84 -21.42
C ILE A 19 -8.28 -27.68 -21.87
N THR A 20 -8.70 -26.99 -22.92
CA THR A 20 -8.23 -25.63 -23.17
C THR A 20 -8.48 -24.83 -21.90
N PRO A 21 -7.45 -24.28 -21.23
CA PRO A 21 -7.70 -23.29 -20.19
C PRO A 21 -8.50 -22.18 -20.87
N ALA A 22 -9.69 -21.91 -20.33
CA ALA A 22 -10.44 -20.72 -20.71
C ALA A 22 -9.50 -19.54 -20.48
N SER A 23 -9.02 -18.96 -21.57
CA SER A 23 -8.21 -17.75 -21.52
C SER A 23 -9.06 -16.72 -20.79
N ALA A 24 -8.60 -16.29 -19.62
CA ALA A 24 -9.15 -15.13 -18.96
C ALA A 24 -9.21 -14.00 -20.01
N PRO A 25 -10.31 -13.23 -20.07
CA PRO A 25 -10.40 -12.12 -21.00
C PRO A 25 -9.22 -11.19 -20.75
N ALA A 26 -8.40 -10.98 -21.78
CA ALA A 26 -7.37 -9.97 -21.75
C ALA A 26 -8.03 -8.62 -21.45
N PRO A 27 -7.47 -7.80 -20.55
CA PRO A 27 -8.02 -6.48 -20.26
C PRO A 27 -8.16 -5.68 -21.55
N SER A 28 -9.34 -5.07 -21.73
CA SER A 28 -9.72 -4.31 -22.92
C SER A 28 -8.69 -3.21 -23.23
N PRO A 29 -8.30 -2.97 -24.50
CA PRO A 29 -7.28 -1.97 -24.89
C PRO A 29 -7.65 -0.51 -24.60
N ALA A 30 -8.84 -0.23 -24.06
CA ALA A 30 -9.34 1.11 -23.79
C ALA A 30 -8.71 1.78 -22.54
N ALA A 31 -7.88 1.06 -21.78
CA ALA A 31 -7.27 1.55 -20.53
C ALA A 31 -5.73 1.46 -20.53
N ALA A 32 -5.07 1.52 -21.70
CA ALA A 32 -3.62 1.76 -21.77
C ALA A 32 -3.31 3.25 -21.46
N THR A 33 -3.84 3.74 -20.34
CA THR A 33 -3.52 5.04 -19.79
C THR A 33 -2.14 4.94 -19.17
N ASN A 34 -1.30 5.97 -19.34
CA ASN A 34 0.00 6.04 -18.67
C ASN A 34 -0.23 6.01 -17.16
N LEU A 35 -0.05 4.83 -16.54
CA LEU A 35 -0.28 4.57 -15.10
C LEU A 35 0.32 5.68 -14.23
N ILE A 36 1.56 6.06 -14.51
CA ILE A 36 2.28 7.08 -13.75
C ILE A 36 1.63 8.46 -13.87
N GLY A 37 1.16 8.80 -15.07
CA GLY A 37 0.42 10.05 -15.27
C GLY A 37 -0.84 10.12 -14.42
N GLU A 38 -1.61 9.04 -14.36
CA GLU A 38 -2.85 8.99 -13.58
C GLU A 38 -2.60 8.93 -12.07
N VAL A 39 -1.62 8.14 -11.63
CA VAL A 39 -1.18 8.11 -10.22
C VAL A 39 -0.78 9.52 -9.78
N CYS A 40 0.11 10.18 -10.54
CA CYS A 40 0.60 11.51 -10.16
C CYS A 40 -0.50 12.59 -10.19
N LYS A 41 -1.46 12.48 -11.10
CA LYS A 41 -2.64 13.35 -11.11
C LYS A 41 -3.50 13.18 -9.86
N LYS A 42 -3.60 11.96 -9.33
CA LYS A 42 -4.38 11.63 -8.11
C LYS A 42 -3.63 11.89 -6.81
N SER A 43 -2.30 11.92 -6.84
CA SER A 43 -1.45 12.17 -5.66
C SER A 43 -1.57 13.57 -5.06
N ASN A 44 -2.21 14.52 -5.76
CA ASN A 44 -2.38 15.90 -5.31
C ASN A 44 -1.07 16.64 -4.94
N ILE A 45 0.02 16.29 -5.63
CA ILE A 45 1.32 16.97 -5.56
C ILE A 45 1.78 17.31 -6.99
N ASP A 46 2.81 18.15 -7.12
CA ASP A 46 3.38 18.49 -8.43
C ASP A 46 3.75 17.22 -9.22
N PRO A 47 3.36 17.09 -10.50
CA PRO A 47 3.65 15.89 -11.29
C PRO A 47 5.15 15.56 -11.40
N THR A 48 6.02 16.58 -11.46
CA THR A 48 7.47 16.39 -11.51
C THR A 48 7.97 15.81 -10.18
N LEU A 49 7.46 16.34 -9.06
CA LEU A 49 7.78 15.83 -7.72
C LEU A 49 7.27 14.40 -7.51
N CYS A 50 6.05 14.08 -7.98
CA CYS A 50 5.52 12.73 -7.94
C CYS A 50 6.40 11.74 -8.72
N ILE A 51 6.76 12.06 -9.97
CA ILE A 51 7.62 11.20 -10.79
C ILE A 51 9.00 11.05 -10.16
N ALA A 52 9.57 12.13 -9.60
CA ALA A 52 10.85 12.08 -8.90
C ALA A 52 10.78 11.16 -7.67
N THR A 53 9.69 11.25 -6.90
CA THR A 53 9.44 10.38 -5.74
C THR A 53 9.33 8.92 -6.15
N LEU A 54 8.53 8.62 -7.19
CA LEU A 54 8.42 7.27 -7.75
C LEU A 54 9.76 6.72 -8.22
N ARG A 55 10.58 7.52 -8.90
CA ARG A 55 11.92 7.11 -9.35
C ARG A 55 12.93 6.90 -8.22
N SER A 56 12.70 7.51 -7.06
CA SER A 56 13.55 7.30 -5.88
C SER A 56 13.31 5.94 -5.21
N ILE A 57 12.17 5.29 -5.48
CA ILE A 57 11.82 3.98 -4.93
C ILE A 57 12.55 2.89 -5.72
N PRO A 58 13.38 2.06 -5.07
CA PRO A 58 14.06 0.95 -5.74
C PRO A 58 13.07 0.01 -6.43
N GLY A 59 13.31 -0.28 -7.72
CA GLY A 59 12.47 -1.20 -8.50
C GLY A 59 11.15 -0.61 -9.03
N ALA A 60 10.77 0.61 -8.64
CA ALA A 60 9.49 1.19 -9.09
C ALA A 60 9.43 1.36 -10.62
N ALA A 61 10.55 1.71 -11.27
CA ALA A 61 10.60 1.88 -12.72
C ALA A 61 10.18 0.62 -13.51
N SER A 62 10.45 -0.58 -12.99
CA SER A 62 10.02 -1.84 -13.60
C SER A 62 8.55 -2.19 -13.32
N ALA A 63 7.87 -1.42 -12.48
CA ALA A 63 6.46 -1.60 -12.13
C ALA A 63 5.56 -0.49 -12.72
N PHE A 64 6.09 0.36 -13.61
CA PHE A 64 5.35 1.50 -14.15
C PHE A 64 4.19 1.13 -15.10
N ASP A 65 4.00 -0.15 -15.38
CA ASP A 65 2.88 -0.72 -16.14
C ASP A 65 2.01 -1.69 -15.32
N ASP A 66 2.34 -1.95 -14.05
CA ASP A 66 1.60 -2.84 -13.15
C ASP A 66 1.24 -2.12 -11.84
N ILE A 67 -0.03 -1.76 -11.68
CA ILE A 67 -0.52 -1.07 -10.49
C ILE A 67 -0.33 -1.88 -9.21
N LYS A 68 -0.40 -3.21 -9.25
CA LYS A 68 -0.23 -4.04 -8.05
C LYS A 68 1.23 -4.02 -7.60
N ALA A 69 2.15 -4.26 -8.53
CA ALA A 69 3.58 -4.21 -8.25
C ALA A 69 4.01 -2.80 -7.82
N LEU A 70 3.46 -1.75 -8.45
CA LEU A 70 3.73 -0.37 -8.07
C LEU A 70 3.21 -0.07 -6.66
N ALA A 71 2.01 -0.53 -6.33
CA ALA A 71 1.44 -0.36 -5.00
C ALA A 71 2.25 -1.05 -3.93
N GLU A 72 2.73 -2.27 -4.15
CA GLU A 72 3.60 -2.97 -3.21
C GLU A 72 4.87 -2.17 -2.90
N LEU A 73 5.55 -1.68 -3.93
CA LEU A 73 6.78 -0.91 -3.77
C LEU A 73 6.56 0.45 -3.10
N VAL A 74 5.50 1.17 -3.48
CA VAL A 74 5.18 2.48 -2.91
C VAL A 74 4.74 2.36 -1.44
N MET A 75 3.88 1.38 -1.13
CA MET A 75 3.44 1.14 0.24
C MET A 75 4.60 0.72 1.13
N GLU A 76 5.48 -0.15 0.64
CA GLU A 76 6.67 -0.55 1.39
C GLU A 76 7.60 0.65 1.64
N ALA A 77 7.87 1.48 0.62
CA ALA A 77 8.69 2.67 0.79
C ALA A 77 8.10 3.65 1.82
N ALA A 78 6.79 3.90 1.77
CA ALA A 78 6.12 4.76 2.74
C ALA A 78 6.14 4.16 4.16
N ARG A 79 5.93 2.84 4.29
CA ARG A 79 6.05 2.11 5.55
C ARG A 79 7.44 2.24 6.16
N GLU A 80 8.48 2.00 5.38
CA GLU A 80 9.86 2.08 5.87
C GLU A 80 10.24 3.50 6.27
N GLU A 81 9.87 4.53 5.49
CA GLU A 81 10.11 5.92 5.90
C GLU A 81 9.34 6.30 7.19
N SER A 82 8.16 5.70 7.40
CA SER A 82 7.39 5.87 8.65
C SER A 82 8.17 5.32 9.85
N LYS A 83 8.74 4.11 9.72
CA LYS A 83 9.57 3.51 10.78
C LYS A 83 10.83 4.35 11.04
N VAL A 84 11.52 4.79 9.98
CA VAL A 84 12.69 5.67 10.09
C VAL A 84 12.36 6.92 10.90
N LEU A 85 11.23 7.58 10.62
CA LEU A 85 10.81 8.75 11.41
C LEU A 85 10.51 8.40 12.87
N GLY A 86 9.82 7.29 13.12
CA GLY A 86 9.57 6.79 14.47
C GLY A 86 10.88 6.58 15.26
N GLU A 87 11.88 5.96 14.62
CA GLU A 87 13.21 5.74 15.18
C GLU A 87 13.95 7.06 15.43
N MET A 88 13.93 8.00 14.47
CA MET A 88 14.57 9.32 14.62
C MET A 88 14.04 10.08 15.84
N PHE A 89 12.71 10.08 16.07
CA PHE A 89 12.15 10.69 17.28
C PHE A 89 12.54 9.95 18.57
N GLY A 90 12.61 8.62 18.52
CA GLY A 90 13.12 7.79 19.62
C GLY A 90 14.60 8.06 19.95
N GLU A 91 15.42 8.29 18.92
CA GLU A 91 16.83 8.65 19.07
C GLU A 91 17.01 10.03 19.71
N ILE A 92 16.19 11.02 19.31
CA ILE A 92 16.18 12.35 19.96
C ILE A 92 15.92 12.21 21.45
N LEU A 93 14.88 11.44 21.82
CA LEU A 93 14.50 11.18 23.22
C LEU A 93 15.62 10.52 24.03
N SER A 94 16.39 9.64 23.38
CA SER A 94 17.46 8.86 24.04
C SER A 94 18.76 9.66 24.17
N ASN A 95 19.09 10.46 23.14
CA ASN A 95 20.44 11.00 22.97
C ASN A 95 20.56 12.50 23.27
N LYS A 96 19.46 13.27 23.24
CA LYS A 96 19.50 14.71 23.55
C LYS A 96 19.01 14.98 24.98
N ASP A 97 19.85 15.58 25.82
CA ASP A 97 19.47 15.90 27.21
C ASP A 97 18.26 16.83 27.29
N ASP A 98 18.16 17.81 26.37
CA ASP A 98 17.01 18.71 26.28
C ASP A 98 15.70 17.95 25.99
N ALA A 99 15.75 16.82 25.29
CA ALA A 99 14.57 16.00 24.99
C ALA A 99 14.01 15.30 26.23
N LYS A 100 14.81 15.13 27.29
CA LYS A 100 14.37 14.56 28.57
C LYS A 100 13.54 15.56 29.39
N ASN A 101 13.50 16.83 28.99
CA ASN A 101 12.65 17.83 29.61
C ASN A 101 11.16 17.46 29.40
N PRO A 102 10.34 17.34 30.47
CA PRO A 102 8.92 17.02 30.36
C PRO A 102 8.14 17.95 29.42
N LYS A 103 8.63 19.18 29.21
CA LYS A 103 8.07 20.17 28.28
C LYS A 103 8.01 19.69 26.83
N PHE A 104 8.95 18.85 26.42
CA PHE A 104 9.12 18.37 25.04
C PHE A 104 8.95 16.85 24.93
N LYS A 105 9.32 16.12 25.98
CA LYS A 105 9.33 14.65 26.00
C LYS A 105 8.03 14.05 25.48
N HIS A 106 6.89 14.47 26.02
CA HIS A 106 5.58 13.92 25.62
C HIS A 106 5.28 14.15 24.13
N SER A 107 5.58 15.35 23.61
CA SER A 107 5.37 15.68 22.20
C SER A 107 6.26 14.83 21.26
N LEU A 108 7.50 14.57 21.67
CA LEU A 108 8.41 13.69 20.93
C LEU A 108 7.98 12.23 20.98
N GLU A 109 7.48 11.75 22.14
CA GLU A 109 6.94 10.40 22.29
C GLU A 109 5.71 10.19 21.40
N LEU A 110 4.81 11.18 21.34
CA LEU A 110 3.66 11.15 20.43
C LEU A 110 4.10 11.11 18.97
N CYS A 111 5.06 11.95 18.56
CA CYS A 111 5.58 11.89 17.20
C CYS A 111 6.19 10.53 16.84
N ALA A 112 6.96 9.93 17.76
CA ALA A 112 7.49 8.58 17.55
C ALA A 112 6.37 7.54 17.40
N LEU A 113 5.34 7.62 18.24
CA LEU A 113 4.18 6.73 18.18
C LEU A 113 3.39 6.91 16.88
N ASP A 114 3.04 8.14 16.53
CA ASP A 114 2.24 8.49 15.35
C ASP A 114 2.83 7.91 14.07
N TYR A 115 4.15 8.06 13.86
CA TYR A 115 4.82 7.52 12.68
C TYR A 115 4.95 5.99 12.72
N ASN A 116 5.17 5.38 13.89
CA ASN A 116 5.15 3.92 14.02
C ASN A 116 3.76 3.35 13.72
N GLU A 117 2.69 4.01 14.15
CA GLU A 117 1.32 3.62 13.82
C GLU A 117 1.00 3.87 12.34
N ALA A 118 1.46 4.98 11.76
CA ALA A 118 1.29 5.27 10.34
C ALA A 118 1.84 4.15 9.45
N ALA A 119 2.96 3.53 9.86
CA ALA A 119 3.55 2.39 9.17
C ALA A 119 2.58 1.20 9.00
N ILE A 120 1.66 0.99 9.95
CA ILE A 120 0.70 -0.12 9.95
C ILE A 120 -0.35 0.04 8.86
N PHE A 121 -0.67 1.28 8.47
CA PHE A 121 -1.68 1.55 7.44
C PHE A 121 -1.15 1.41 6.01
N PHE A 122 0.16 1.48 5.81
CA PHE A 122 0.80 1.26 4.51
C PHE A 122 0.90 -0.24 4.21
N THR A 123 -0.20 -0.85 3.78
CA THR A 123 -0.27 -2.26 3.33
C THR A 123 -0.96 -2.36 1.97
N THR A 124 -0.78 -3.45 1.25
CA THR A 124 -1.52 -3.73 0.01
C THR A 124 -2.79 -4.56 0.24
N ARG A 125 -3.06 -4.96 1.48
CA ARG A 125 -4.31 -5.64 1.83
C ARG A 125 -5.47 -4.69 1.56
N GLY A 126 -6.50 -5.20 0.88
CA GLY A 126 -7.67 -4.38 0.51
C GLY A 126 -7.40 -3.41 -0.65
N LEU A 127 -6.29 -3.53 -1.40
CA LEU A 127 -6.07 -2.67 -2.56
C LEU A 127 -7.23 -2.77 -3.56
N GLY A 128 -7.87 -1.64 -3.87
CA GLY A 128 -9.06 -1.55 -4.71
C GLY A 128 -10.38 -1.45 -3.95
N ASP A 129 -10.38 -1.74 -2.65
CA ASP A 129 -11.49 -1.47 -1.74
C ASP A 129 -11.43 -0.02 -1.23
N VAL A 130 -12.60 0.59 -1.00
CA VAL A 130 -12.74 1.92 -0.39
C VAL A 130 -12.16 1.99 1.02
N THR A 131 -12.03 0.85 1.70
CA THR A 131 -11.38 0.78 3.01
C THR A 131 -9.90 1.13 2.96
N LYS A 132 -9.23 0.90 1.81
CA LYS A 132 -7.80 1.19 1.66
C LYS A 132 -7.50 2.69 1.68
N SER A 133 -8.32 3.51 1.03
CA SER A 133 -8.16 4.97 1.11
C SER A 133 -8.41 5.50 2.52
N LEU A 134 -9.31 4.88 3.29
CA LEU A 134 -9.51 5.22 4.70
C LEU A 134 -8.25 4.94 5.53
N GLU A 135 -7.65 3.75 5.41
CA GLU A 135 -6.40 3.41 6.11
C GLU A 135 -5.28 4.40 5.78
N ILE A 136 -5.10 4.73 4.50
CA ILE A 136 -4.08 5.70 4.09
C ILE A 136 -4.36 7.08 4.69
N HIS A 137 -5.61 7.55 4.73
CA HIS A 137 -5.93 8.79 5.44
C HIS A 137 -5.60 8.73 6.93
N SER A 138 -5.79 7.60 7.61
CA SER A 138 -5.35 7.45 9.02
C SER A 138 -3.84 7.64 9.19
N ALA A 139 -3.02 7.22 8.22
CA ALA A 139 -1.59 7.51 8.24
C ALA A 139 -1.29 9.02 8.16
N LEU A 140 -2.07 9.77 7.36
CA LEU A 140 -1.97 11.23 7.28
C LEU A 140 -2.37 11.90 8.59
N ASP A 141 -3.47 11.47 9.20
CA ASP A 141 -3.96 12.02 10.47
C ASP A 141 -2.87 11.90 11.56
N ASN A 142 -2.19 10.76 11.63
CA ASN A 142 -1.06 10.56 12.54
C ASN A 142 0.10 11.53 12.25
N SER A 143 0.49 11.69 10.98
CA SER A 143 1.54 12.65 10.61
C SER A 143 1.15 14.09 10.97
N GLN A 144 -0.11 14.47 10.78
CA GLN A 144 -0.64 15.79 11.13
C GLN A 144 -0.70 16.02 12.65
N ASN A 145 -0.99 14.97 13.42
CA ASN A 145 -0.90 15.02 14.88
C ASN A 145 0.54 15.36 15.32
N CYS A 146 1.53 14.64 14.77
CA CYS A 146 2.93 14.95 15.03
C CYS A 146 3.32 16.37 14.56
N ASP A 147 2.89 16.84 13.38
CA ASP A 147 3.13 18.24 12.95
C ASP A 147 2.64 19.24 14.02
N GLY A 148 1.47 19.00 14.61
CA GLY A 148 0.93 19.80 15.71
C GLY A 148 1.82 19.77 16.96
N GLU A 149 2.38 18.61 17.30
CA GLU A 149 3.34 18.45 18.40
C GLU A 149 4.68 19.14 18.13
N LEU A 150 5.18 19.10 16.89
CA LEU A 150 6.41 19.80 16.48
C LEU A 150 6.26 21.33 16.59
N VAL A 151 5.09 21.86 16.24
CA VAL A 151 4.76 23.28 16.46
C VAL A 151 4.78 23.61 17.96
N LYS A 152 4.21 22.75 18.81
CA LYS A 152 4.25 22.94 20.28
C LYS A 152 5.69 22.94 20.80
N ILE A 153 6.55 22.01 20.35
CA ILE A 153 7.97 21.96 20.71
C ILE A 153 8.67 23.26 20.32
N THR A 154 8.47 23.71 19.09
CA THR A 154 9.08 24.93 18.54
C THR A 154 8.66 26.17 19.33
N ASN A 155 7.36 26.36 19.56
CA ASN A 155 6.81 27.48 20.34
C ASN A 155 7.29 27.50 21.79
N ARG A 156 7.71 26.33 22.29
CA ARG A 156 8.27 26.15 23.62
C ARG A 156 9.80 26.31 23.66
N GLY A 157 10.44 26.75 22.57
CA GLY A 157 11.88 26.96 22.49
C GLY A 157 12.70 25.69 22.25
N GLY A 158 12.04 24.59 21.87
CA GLY A 158 12.69 23.31 21.56
C GLY A 158 13.14 23.18 20.11
N ALA A 159 13.26 24.28 19.36
CA ALA A 159 13.58 24.25 17.92
C ALA A 159 14.88 23.50 17.62
N GLY A 160 15.89 23.55 18.51
CA GLY A 160 17.15 22.80 18.35
C GLY A 160 17.03 21.27 18.47
N LEU A 161 15.86 20.76 18.87
CA LEU A 161 15.60 19.32 18.89
C LEU A 161 15.34 18.78 17.48
N ILE A 162 14.76 19.61 16.61
CA ILE A 162 14.35 19.25 15.25
C ILE A 162 15.34 19.88 14.27
N ASP A 163 16.23 19.05 13.72
CA ASP A 163 17.21 19.49 12.73
C ASP A 163 16.72 19.29 11.29
N ASP A 164 17.57 19.66 10.34
CA ASP A 164 17.30 19.56 8.92
C ASP A 164 17.10 18.10 8.46
N SER A 165 17.68 17.12 9.15
CA SER A 165 17.54 15.70 8.81
C SER A 165 16.11 15.22 9.08
N ILE A 166 15.57 15.55 10.25
CA ILE A 166 14.17 15.22 10.62
C ILE A 166 13.21 15.94 9.69
N SER A 167 13.47 17.23 9.44
CA SER A 167 12.65 18.03 8.52
C SER A 167 12.64 17.44 7.11
N ALA A 168 13.78 16.99 6.61
CA ALA A 168 13.90 16.34 5.32
C ALA A 168 13.19 14.98 5.30
N ALA A 169 13.29 14.18 6.37
CA ALA A 169 12.60 12.89 6.49
C ALA A 169 11.07 13.07 6.49
N VAL A 170 10.54 14.04 7.24
CA VAL A 170 9.10 14.36 7.24
C VAL A 170 8.65 14.75 5.83
N GLN A 171 9.43 15.54 5.09
CA GLN A 171 9.07 15.91 3.71
C GLN A 171 9.13 14.73 2.75
N ARG A 172 10.13 13.84 2.86
CA ARG A 172 10.18 12.61 2.07
C ARG A 172 8.96 11.73 2.35
N TRP A 173 8.60 11.57 3.62
CA TRP A 173 7.42 10.82 4.02
C TRP A 173 6.14 11.40 3.43
N LYS A 174 5.95 12.74 3.49
CA LYS A 174 4.77 13.41 2.91
C LYS A 174 4.65 13.19 1.40
N ASN A 175 5.79 13.20 0.70
CA ASN A 175 5.81 12.89 -0.74
C ASN A 175 5.45 11.42 -1.01
N LEU A 176 6.01 10.48 -0.23
CA LEU A 176 5.68 9.05 -0.34
C LEU A 176 4.21 8.78 -0.04
N TYR A 177 3.66 9.39 1.03
CA TYR A 177 2.25 9.34 1.36
C TYR A 177 1.38 9.82 0.19
N ALA A 178 1.70 10.98 -0.40
CA ALA A 178 0.94 11.53 -1.51
C ALA A 178 0.94 10.58 -2.73
N VAL A 179 2.09 9.98 -3.03
CA VAL A 179 2.21 8.96 -4.07
C VAL A 179 1.39 7.70 -3.72
N ALA A 180 1.49 7.20 -2.48
CA ALA A 180 0.72 6.05 -2.00
C ALA A 180 -0.79 6.28 -2.10
N ASN A 181 -1.25 7.47 -1.72
CA ASN A 181 -2.65 7.87 -1.85
C ASN A 181 -3.09 7.90 -3.34
N GLY A 182 -2.27 8.48 -4.22
CA GLY A 182 -2.56 8.49 -5.67
C GLY A 182 -2.65 7.08 -6.27
N VAL A 183 -1.77 6.17 -5.84
CA VAL A 183 -1.81 4.75 -6.20
C VAL A 183 -3.12 4.10 -5.75
N VAL A 184 -3.54 4.31 -4.50
CA VAL A 184 -4.80 3.72 -3.98
C VAL A 184 -6.00 4.26 -4.73
N LEU A 185 -6.08 5.57 -4.92
CA LEU A 185 -7.18 6.20 -5.66
C LEU A 185 -7.23 5.78 -7.13
N TYR A 186 -6.09 5.46 -7.74
CA TYR A 186 -6.06 4.90 -9.09
C TYR A 186 -6.50 3.44 -9.11
N ALA A 187 -5.98 2.64 -8.17
CA ALA A 187 -6.36 1.24 -8.00
C ALA A 187 -7.87 1.11 -7.77
N GLU A 188 -8.46 1.91 -6.90
CA GLU A 188 -9.91 1.94 -6.67
C GLU A 188 -10.70 2.20 -7.95
N ASP A 189 -10.28 3.15 -8.79
CA ASP A 189 -10.96 3.42 -10.06
C ASP A 189 -10.85 2.22 -11.03
N VAL A 190 -9.65 1.63 -11.14
CA VAL A 190 -9.39 0.49 -12.03
C VAL A 190 -10.16 -0.76 -11.58
N PHE A 191 -10.21 -1.01 -10.27
CA PHE A 191 -10.85 -2.20 -9.72
C PHE A 191 -12.38 -2.05 -9.61
N LYS A 192 -12.92 -0.84 -9.37
CA LYS A 192 -14.37 -0.59 -9.44
C LYS A 192 -14.92 -0.63 -10.88
N GLY A 193 -14.09 -0.31 -11.87
CA GLY A 193 -14.46 -0.33 -13.29
C GLY A 193 -14.59 -1.72 -13.92
N ASN A 194 -14.13 -2.76 -13.23
CA ASN A 194 -14.36 -4.16 -13.58
C ASN A 194 -15.26 -4.75 -12.50
N PRO A 195 -16.58 -4.95 -12.73
CA PRO A 195 -17.35 -5.78 -11.82
C PRO A 195 -16.63 -7.12 -11.75
N VAL A 196 -16.14 -7.46 -10.56
CA VAL A 196 -15.86 -8.84 -10.23
C VAL A 196 -17.20 -9.53 -10.46
N ASP A 197 -17.25 -10.45 -11.42
CA ASP A 197 -18.31 -11.46 -11.47
C ASP A 197 -18.13 -12.25 -10.18
N ASP A 198 -18.70 -11.71 -9.10
CA ASP A 198 -18.87 -12.34 -7.81
C ASP A 198 -19.90 -13.42 -8.03
N GLY A 199 -19.48 -14.48 -8.74
CA GLY A 199 -20.31 -15.57 -9.19
C GLY A 199 -21.34 -15.86 -8.12
N GLN A 200 -22.56 -15.45 -8.42
CA GLN A 200 -23.73 -15.55 -7.56
C GLN A 200 -23.90 -17.05 -7.26
N GLY A 201 -23.23 -17.50 -6.21
CA GLY A 201 -23.48 -18.76 -5.56
C GLY A 201 -24.68 -18.50 -4.68
N ASP A 202 -25.82 -18.98 -5.15
CA ASP A 202 -27.08 -18.98 -4.43
C ASP A 202 -26.89 -19.57 -3.03
N ASP A 203 -26.70 -18.71 -2.01
CA ASP A 203 -26.91 -19.10 -0.62
C ASP A 203 -28.43 -19.19 -0.40
N ASP A 204 -28.93 -20.37 -0.72
CA ASP A 204 -30.23 -20.91 -0.39
C ASP A 204 -30.44 -20.82 1.13
N CYS A 205 -31.02 -19.70 1.59
CA CYS A 205 -31.62 -19.58 2.90
C CYS A 205 -32.86 -20.49 2.97
N GLY A 206 -32.62 -21.79 3.15
CA GLY A 206 -33.67 -22.76 3.52
C GLY A 206 -34.26 -22.42 4.89
N PRO A 207 -35.57 -22.60 5.10
CA PRO A 207 -36.23 -22.17 6.33
C PRO A 207 -35.93 -23.13 7.47
N ASP A 208 -35.71 -22.54 8.65
CA ASP A 208 -35.67 -23.22 9.95
C ASP A 208 -36.90 -24.11 10.17
N TYR A 209 -36.64 -25.38 10.50
CA TYR A 209 -37.57 -26.29 11.18
C TYR A 209 -36.85 -27.05 12.30
#